data_AF-M5BVV4-F1
#
_entry.id   AF-M5BVV4-F1
#
_cell.length_a   1.000
_cell.length_b   1.000
_cell.length_c   1.000
_cell.angle_alpha   90.00
_cell.angle_beta   90.00
_cell.angle_gamma   90.00
#
_symmetry.space_group_name_H-M   'P 1'
#
loop_
_entity.id
_entity.type
_entity.pdbx_description
1 polymer ?
#
loop_
_entity_poly.entity_id
_entity_poly.type
_entity_poly.pdbx_seq_one_letter_code
_entity_poly.pdbx_strand_id
1 'polypeptide(L)'
;MDWAANHARSRGASWWKSFTTGKSAKLLGGVPHDTYGMTSLSVRQYILAIYRQMGVREKDVTKVQTGGPDGDLGSNEILLSSDKTVAVIDGSGPQDDFQL
;
A
#
# COMPACT_ATOMS: atom_id res chain seq x y z
N MET A 1 6.41 13.00 -7.26
CA MET A 1 7.24 12.41 -8.34
C MET A 1 7.18 13.20 -9.65
N ASP A 2 6.07 13.88 -9.94
CA ASP A 2 5.87 14.66 -11.16
C ASP A 2 6.91 15.74 -11.43
N TRP A 3 7.28 16.49 -10.39
CA TRP A 3 8.26 17.57 -10.53
C TRP A 3 9.58 17.07 -11.11
N ALA A 4 10.11 15.95 -10.63
CA ALA A 4 11.37 15.39 -11.09
C ALA A 4 11.30 14.95 -12.57
N ALA A 5 10.20 14.31 -12.98
CA ALA A 5 9.99 13.93 -14.38
C ALA A 5 9.85 15.15 -15.30
N ASN A 6 9.13 16.18 -14.86
CA ASN A 6 9.02 17.44 -15.59
C ASN A 6 10.35 18.22 -15.63
N HIS A 7 11.15 18.15 -14.58
CA HIS A 7 12.49 18.74 -14.54
C HIS A 7 13.42 18.05 -15.54
N ALA A 8 13.40 16.70 -15.61
CA ALA A 8 14.14 15.98 -16.64
C ALA A 8 13.68 16.36 -18.06
N ARG A 9 12.36 16.52 -18.25
CA ARG A 9 11.78 16.95 -19.54
C ARG A 9 12.27 18.33 -19.96
N SER A 10 12.31 19.31 -19.04
CA SER A 10 12.76 20.67 -19.35
C SER A 10 14.26 20.75 -19.66
N ARG A 11 15.04 19.77 -19.18
CA ARG A 11 16.48 19.60 -19.49
C ARG A 11 16.74 18.83 -20.79
N GLY A 12 15.71 18.49 -21.55
CA GLY A 12 15.85 17.81 -22.85
C GLY A 12 16.16 16.31 -22.75
N ALA A 13 16.00 15.70 -21.57
CA ALA A 13 16.23 14.27 -21.40
C ALA A 13 15.16 13.46 -22.16
N SER A 14 15.55 12.70 -23.18
CA SER A 14 14.62 11.89 -23.99
C SER A 14 13.85 10.84 -23.17
N TRP A 15 14.44 10.38 -22.07
CA TRP A 15 13.89 9.37 -21.15
C TRP A 15 13.03 9.96 -20.01
N TRP A 16 12.68 11.26 -20.05
CA TRP A 16 11.99 11.94 -18.94
C TRP A 16 10.73 11.25 -18.42
N LYS A 17 10.01 10.51 -19.28
CA LYS A 17 8.79 9.78 -18.90
C LYS A 17 9.04 8.66 -17.89
N SER A 18 10.16 7.93 -18.03
CA SER A 18 10.54 6.83 -17.13
C SER A 18 11.44 7.29 -15.99
N PHE A 19 11.76 8.59 -15.90
CA PHE A 19 12.72 9.11 -14.93
C PHE A 19 12.32 8.84 -13.47
N THR A 20 11.02 8.89 -13.17
CA THR A 20 10.48 8.53 -11.85
C THR A 20 9.26 7.63 -11.99
N THR A 21 9.03 6.76 -11.00
CA THR A 21 7.77 6.01 -10.83
C THR A 21 6.87 6.75 -9.83
N GLY A 22 5.61 6.32 -9.64
CA GLY A 22 4.68 6.98 -8.71
C GLY A 22 4.25 8.40 -9.14
N LYS A 23 4.25 8.67 -10.45
CA LYS A 23 3.78 9.94 -11.03
C LYS A 23 2.26 9.97 -11.14
N SER A 24 1.68 11.14 -11.33
CA SER A 24 0.25 11.29 -11.60
C SER A 24 -0.17 10.53 -12.86
N ALA A 25 -1.21 9.72 -12.73
CA ALA A 25 -1.76 8.96 -13.86
C ALA A 25 -2.28 9.87 -14.97
N LYS A 26 -3.13 10.83 -14.60
CA LYS A 26 -3.81 11.74 -15.55
C LYS A 26 -2.85 12.62 -16.34
N LEU A 27 -1.76 13.08 -15.70
CA LEU A 27 -0.86 14.09 -16.27
C LEU A 27 0.38 13.47 -16.92
N LEU A 28 0.95 12.42 -16.32
CA LEU A 28 2.28 11.91 -16.67
C LEU A 28 2.30 10.38 -16.88
N GLY A 29 1.14 9.74 -16.97
CA GLY A 29 1.01 8.31 -17.27
C GLY A 29 1.54 7.39 -16.17
N GLY A 30 1.53 7.83 -14.91
CA GLY A 30 1.79 6.92 -13.80
C GLY A 30 0.64 5.93 -13.57
N VAL A 31 0.89 4.94 -12.72
CA VAL A 31 -0.10 3.93 -12.33
C VAL A 31 -0.58 4.26 -10.91
N PRO A 32 -1.89 4.47 -10.66
CA PRO A 32 -2.44 4.72 -9.33
C PRO A 32 -2.30 3.49 -8.42
N HIS A 33 -1.23 3.45 -7.63
CA HIS A 33 -0.91 2.28 -6.81
C HIS A 33 -1.73 2.18 -5.52
N ASP A 34 -2.26 3.30 -5.05
CA ASP A 34 -3.23 3.39 -3.97
C ASP A 34 -4.56 2.72 -4.36
N THR A 35 -5.09 3.06 -5.53
CA THR A 35 -6.38 2.58 -6.04
C THR A 35 -6.34 1.10 -6.40
N TYR A 36 -5.23 0.67 -7.00
CA TYR A 36 -5.05 -0.73 -7.39
C TYR A 36 -4.44 -1.59 -6.29
N GLY A 37 -4.06 -1.00 -5.14
CA GLY A 37 -3.50 -1.71 -4.00
C GLY A 37 -2.31 -2.60 -4.34
N MET A 38 -1.50 -2.26 -5.35
CA MET A 38 -0.56 -3.20 -5.98
C MET A 38 0.41 -3.81 -4.96
N THR A 39 0.95 -2.98 -4.05
CA THR A 39 1.87 -3.46 -3.01
C THR A 39 1.14 -4.31 -1.97
N SER A 40 0.01 -3.83 -1.44
CA SER A 40 -0.76 -4.55 -0.43
C SER A 40 -1.26 -5.90 -0.96
N LEU A 41 -1.77 -5.96 -2.20
CA LEU A 41 -2.19 -7.21 -2.83
C LEU A 41 -1.02 -8.21 -2.95
N SER A 42 0.18 -7.76 -3.33
CA SER A 42 1.35 -8.63 -3.40
C SER A 42 1.72 -9.21 -2.03
N VAL A 43 1.74 -8.36 -0.99
CA VAL A 43 2.02 -8.80 0.39
C VAL A 43 0.93 -9.75 0.88
N ARG A 44 -0.35 -9.46 0.59
CA ARG A 44 -1.47 -10.32 0.96
C ARG A 44 -1.41 -11.69 0.29
N GLN A 45 -1.00 -11.78 -0.98
CA GLN A 45 -0.82 -13.09 -1.60
C GLN A 45 0.24 -13.93 -0.87
N TYR A 46 1.29 -13.29 -0.38
CA TYR A 46 2.30 -13.95 0.46
C TYR A 46 1.73 -14.41 1.82
N ILE A 47 0.98 -13.54 2.51
CA ILE A 47 0.32 -13.86 3.79
C ILE A 47 -0.69 -15.00 3.62
N LEU A 48 -1.55 -14.95 2.60
CA LEU A 48 -2.53 -15.99 2.31
C LEU A 48 -1.85 -17.34 1.99
N ALA A 49 -0.68 -17.33 1.35
CA ALA A 49 0.11 -18.54 1.15
C ALA A 49 0.62 -19.12 2.46
N ILE A 50 1.09 -18.27 3.39
CA ILE A 50 1.48 -18.69 4.75
C ILE A 50 0.29 -19.30 5.48
N TYR A 51 -0.88 -18.66 5.46
CA TYR A 51 -2.08 -19.19 6.11
C TYR A 51 -2.47 -20.56 5.57
N ARG A 52 -2.43 -20.75 4.24
CA ARG A 52 -2.64 -22.07 3.61
C ARG A 52 -1.63 -23.10 4.07
N GLN A 53 -0.35 -22.74 4.11
CA GLN A 53 0.72 -23.64 4.55
C GLN A 53 0.56 -24.07 6.02
N MET A 54 0.07 -23.16 6.87
CA MET A 54 -0.16 -23.41 8.29
C MET A 54 -1.54 -24.04 8.59
N GLY A 55 -2.41 -24.16 7.58
CA GLY A 55 -3.77 -24.68 7.77
C GLY A 55 -4.68 -23.76 8.60
N VAL A 56 -4.39 -22.47 8.67
CA VAL A 56 -5.19 -21.49 9.43
C VAL A 56 -6.10 -20.69 8.53
N ARG A 57 -7.26 -20.28 9.06
CA ARG A 57 -8.16 -19.34 8.36
C ARG A 57 -7.80 -17.93 8.78
N GLU A 58 -7.72 -17.01 7.82
CA GLU A 58 -7.39 -15.60 8.07
C GLU A 58 -8.24 -14.98 9.20
N LYS A 59 -9.55 -15.22 9.18
CA LYS A 59 -10.49 -14.74 10.21
C LYS A 59 -10.20 -15.21 11.65
N ASP A 60 -9.37 -16.23 11.82
CA ASP A 60 -8.97 -16.73 13.14
C ASP A 60 -7.61 -16.14 13.58
N VAL A 61 -6.92 -15.43 12.69
CA VAL A 61 -5.61 -14.82 12.95
C VAL A 61 -5.81 -13.44 13.58
N THR A 62 -4.96 -13.14 14.56
CA THR A 62 -4.85 -11.81 15.18
C THR A 62 -3.69 -11.05 14.54
N LYS A 63 -3.91 -9.81 14.12
CA LYS A 63 -2.93 -8.97 13.43
C LYS A 63 -2.66 -7.68 14.21
N VAL A 64 -1.38 -7.30 14.26
CA VAL A 64 -0.95 -5.94 14.57
C VAL A 64 -0.32 -5.36 13.31
N GLN A 65 -0.66 -4.13 12.95
CA GLN A 65 -0.13 -3.47 11.76
C GLN A 65 0.53 -2.14 12.11
N THR A 66 1.59 -1.82 11.36
CA THR A 66 2.18 -0.48 11.31
C THR A 66 1.79 0.20 10.01
N GLY A 67 1.37 1.46 10.08
CA GLY A 67 0.80 2.22 8.97
C GLY A 67 -0.71 2.34 9.10
N GLY A 68 -1.20 3.57 9.23
CA GLY A 68 -2.61 3.87 9.46
C GLY A 68 -3.48 3.92 8.20
N PRO A 69 -4.76 4.29 8.38
CA PRO A 69 -5.73 4.42 7.29
C PRO A 69 -5.43 5.57 6.32
N ASP A 70 -4.51 6.48 6.65
CA ASP A 70 -4.12 7.59 5.78
C ASP A 70 -2.99 7.23 4.79
N GLY A 71 -2.34 6.08 4.98
CA GLY A 71 -1.25 5.62 4.13
C GLY A 71 -1.71 4.71 3.00
N ASP A 72 -1.03 4.78 1.85
CA ASP A 72 -1.36 3.97 0.66
C ASP A 72 -1.46 2.46 0.94
N LEU A 73 -0.54 1.92 1.73
CA LEU A 73 -0.47 0.47 2.01
C LEU A 73 -1.34 0.08 3.19
N GLY A 74 -1.29 0.88 4.27
CA GLY A 74 -1.99 0.60 5.53
C GLY A 74 -3.50 0.63 5.35
N SER A 75 -4.02 1.63 4.63
CA SER A 75 -5.43 1.73 4.26
C SER A 75 -5.91 0.53 3.45
N ASN A 76 -5.15 0.15 2.42
CA ASN A 76 -5.46 -0.99 1.58
C ASN A 76 -5.46 -2.29 2.37
N GLU A 77 -4.49 -2.51 3.27
CA GLU A 77 -4.46 -3.72 4.09
C GLU A 77 -5.66 -3.77 5.05
N ILE A 78 -6.04 -2.65 5.67
CA ILE A 78 -7.25 -2.55 6.51
C ILE A 78 -8.49 -2.97 5.71
N LEU A 79 -8.64 -2.47 4.47
CA LEU A 79 -9.80 -2.76 3.62
C LEU A 79 -9.81 -4.18 3.05
N LEU A 80 -8.65 -4.74 2.74
CA LEU A 80 -8.53 -6.03 2.06
C LEU A 80 -8.50 -7.23 3.02
N SER A 81 -8.18 -7.00 4.30
CA SER A 81 -8.01 -8.04 5.31
C SER A 81 -9.31 -8.51 5.96
N SER A 82 -9.33 -9.78 6.37
CA SER A 82 -10.41 -10.37 7.17
C SER A 82 -9.94 -10.93 8.51
N ASP A 83 -8.65 -10.72 8.84
CA ASP A 83 -8.08 -11.04 10.14
C ASP A 83 -8.56 -10.07 11.23
N LYS A 84 -8.35 -10.47 12.49
CA LYS A 84 -8.70 -9.66 13.65
C LYS A 84 -7.58 -8.66 13.92
N THR A 85 -7.68 -7.49 13.32
CA THR A 85 -6.74 -6.39 13.60
C THR A 85 -6.97 -5.87 15.01
N VAL A 86 -5.99 -6.02 15.90
CA VAL A 86 -6.10 -5.61 17.32
C VAL A 86 -5.36 -4.31 17.64
N ALA A 87 -4.44 -3.90 16.78
CA ALA A 87 -3.74 -2.62 16.92
C ALA A 87 -3.23 -2.11 15.57
N VAL A 88 -3.34 -0.79 15.38
CA VAL A 88 -2.77 -0.06 14.24
C VAL A 88 -1.86 1.04 14.79
N ILE A 89 -0.58 0.98 14.43
CA ILE A 89 0.42 1.94 14.86
C ILE A 89 0.73 2.89 13.71
N ASP A 90 0.48 4.19 13.89
CA ASP A 90 0.73 5.20 12.85
C ASP A 90 1.58 6.37 13.38
N GLY A 91 1.96 7.31 12.51
CA GLY A 91 2.83 8.45 12.83
C GLY A 91 2.32 9.35 13.97
N SER A 92 1.03 9.28 14.32
CA SER A 92 0.40 9.97 15.45
C SER A 92 0.41 9.17 16.76
N GLY A 93 0.91 7.93 16.75
CA GLY A 93 0.89 7.00 17.89
C GLY A 93 0.04 5.76 17.61
N PRO A 94 0.01 4.81 18.56
CA PRO A 94 -0.87 3.65 18.48
C PRO A 94 -2.34 4.08 18.63
N GLN A 95 -3.19 3.61 17.72
CA GLN A 95 -4.64 3.63 17.91
C GLN A 95 -5.05 2.21 18.30
N ASP A 96 -5.37 2.04 19.58
CA ASP A 96 -5.93 0.81 20.13
C ASP A 96 -7.46 0.93 20.12
N ASP A 97 -8.13 -0.17 19.76
CA ASP A 97 -9.59 -0.37 19.70
C ASP A 97 -10.28 -0.03 18.36
N PHE A 98 -9.99 -0.83 17.33
CA PHE A 98 -10.92 -1.04 16.20
C PHE A 98 -11.85 -2.21 16.55
N GLN A 99 -12.94 -1.93 17.26
CA GLN A 99 -14.09 -2.83 17.32
C GLN A 99 -14.89 -2.67 16.01
N LEU A 100 -14.76 -3.64 15.11
CA LEU A 100 -15.71 -3.90 14.02
C LEU A 100 -16.50 -5.17 14.34
#